data_AF-A0A3D0ZID6-F1
#
_entry.id   AF-A0A3D0ZID6-F1
#
_cell.length_a   1.000
_cell.length_b   1.000
_cell.length_c   1.000
_cell.angle_alpha   90.00
_cell.angle_beta   90.00
_cell.angle_gamma   90.00
#
_symmetry.space_group_name_H-M   'P 1'
#
loop_
_entity.id
_entity.type
_entity.pdbx_description
1 polymer ?
#
loop_
_entity_poly.entity_id
_entity_poly.type
_entity_poly.pdbx_seq_one_letter_code
_entity_poly.pdbx_strand_id
1 'polypeptide(L)'
;SGRELAHAERNFRDHGRANTSLVPFGYGDGGGGPTREMLAAASRTADLEGSPKVRVGSAESFFTQAEQGYAALPIWVGEMYLELHRGTYTSQAQTKRGNRRSEHLLREAELWCATAAVRSGGSFEYPAAELKRLWRLVLLQQFHDILPGSSIAWVHQDAERNYAAIGAGLEGLIGQAAAALLGDGPRTFLLN
;
A
#
# COMPACT_ATOMS: atom_id res chain seq x y z
N SER A 1 -24.24 -15.83 4.46
CA SER A 1 -25.25 -16.81 4.92
C SER A 1 -25.95 -16.28 6.18
N GLY A 2 -27.10 -16.82 6.57
CA GLY A 2 -27.79 -16.39 7.80
C GLY A 2 -26.94 -16.60 9.07
N ARG A 3 -26.16 -17.69 9.14
CA ARG A 3 -25.24 -17.94 10.25
C ARG A 3 -24.14 -16.88 10.36
N GLU A 4 -23.59 -16.46 9.22
CA GLU A 4 -22.57 -15.40 9.18
C GLU A 4 -23.15 -14.04 9.56
N LEU A 5 -24.37 -13.70 9.12
CA LEU A 5 -25.04 -12.46 9.53
C LEU A 5 -25.31 -12.43 11.04
N ALA A 6 -25.81 -13.54 11.60
CA ALA A 6 -26.03 -13.65 13.05
C ALA A 6 -24.71 -13.60 13.84
N HIS A 7 -23.61 -14.09 13.25
CA HIS A 7 -22.27 -13.95 13.86
C HIS A 7 -21.76 -12.51 13.78
N ALA A 8 -21.94 -11.83 12.64
CA ALA A 8 -21.57 -10.44 12.45
C ALA A 8 -22.33 -9.51 13.41
N GLU A 9 -23.63 -9.74 13.57
CA GLU A 9 -24.46 -9.06 14.56
C GLU A 9 -23.90 -9.27 15.96
N ARG A 10 -23.79 -10.52 16.46
CA ARG A 10 -23.32 -10.78 17.83
C ARG A 10 -21.94 -10.20 18.17
N ASN A 11 -21.07 -10.03 17.17
CA ASN A 11 -19.71 -9.51 17.37
C ASN A 11 -19.59 -8.00 17.15
N PHE A 12 -20.67 -7.32 16.78
CA PHE A 12 -20.65 -5.88 16.56
C PHE A 12 -20.44 -5.15 17.89
N ARG A 13 -19.27 -4.54 18.09
CA ARG A 13 -18.90 -4.00 19.42
C ARG A 13 -19.61 -2.70 19.79
N ASP A 14 -20.26 -2.05 18.84
CA ASP A 14 -20.87 -0.72 19.00
C ASP A 14 -22.41 -0.76 19.06
N HIS A 15 -23.03 -1.89 19.43
CA HIS A 15 -24.51 -2.04 19.49
C HIS A 15 -25.26 -0.92 20.23
N GLY A 16 -24.63 -0.29 21.24
CA GLY A 16 -25.25 0.78 22.02
C GLY A 16 -25.13 2.18 21.40
N ARG A 17 -24.39 2.32 20.31
CA ARG A 17 -24.00 3.63 19.74
C ARG A 17 -24.22 3.73 18.24
N ALA A 18 -24.27 2.61 17.53
CA ALA A 18 -24.51 2.55 16.11
C ALA A 18 -25.48 1.41 15.76
N ASN A 19 -26.26 1.60 14.71
CA ASN A 19 -27.24 0.62 14.22
C ASN A 19 -26.86 0.04 12.85
N THR A 20 -25.72 0.44 12.30
CA THR A 20 -25.22 -0.02 10.99
C THR A 20 -23.82 -0.58 11.16
N SER A 21 -23.59 -1.77 10.59
CA SER A 21 -22.26 -2.38 10.46
C SER A 21 -21.95 -2.63 8.99
N LEU A 22 -20.67 -2.53 8.62
CA LEU A 22 -20.17 -2.92 7.31
C LEU A 22 -19.75 -4.38 7.33
N VAL A 23 -20.15 -5.14 6.30
CA VAL A 23 -19.75 -6.55 6.13
C VAL A 23 -19.12 -6.72 4.74
N PRO A 24 -17.77 -6.72 4.63
CA PRO A 24 -17.10 -7.15 3.42
C PRO A 24 -17.42 -8.62 3.14
N PHE A 25 -17.73 -8.97 1.89
CA PHE A 25 -18.07 -10.33 1.49
C PHE A 25 -17.40 -10.69 0.15
N GLY A 26 -17.16 -12.00 -0.06
CA GLY A 26 -16.43 -12.53 -1.20
C GLY A 26 -15.20 -13.34 -0.78
N TYR A 27 -14.44 -13.82 -1.76
CA TYR A 27 -13.19 -14.53 -1.56
C TYR A 27 -11.99 -13.59 -1.79
N GLY A 28 -11.07 -13.54 -0.82
CA GLY A 28 -9.95 -12.59 -0.76
C GLY A 28 -8.55 -13.22 -0.86
N ASP A 29 -8.30 -14.31 -0.12
CA ASP A 29 -6.97 -14.94 0.03
C ASP A 29 -6.53 -15.70 -1.24
N GLY A 30 -6.24 -14.96 -2.31
CA GLY A 30 -5.97 -15.49 -3.66
C GLY A 30 -7.00 -15.08 -4.71
N GLY A 31 -7.92 -14.17 -4.37
CA GLY A 31 -8.93 -13.61 -5.27
C GLY A 31 -10.28 -14.37 -5.26
N GLY A 32 -11.14 -14.00 -6.22
CA GLY A 32 -12.44 -14.66 -6.45
C GLY A 32 -13.66 -13.78 -6.18
N GLY A 33 -13.55 -12.75 -5.34
CA GLY A 33 -14.60 -11.76 -5.11
C GLY A 33 -15.95 -12.37 -4.67
N PRO A 34 -17.04 -11.59 -4.72
CA PRO A 34 -18.39 -12.10 -4.43
C PRO A 34 -18.93 -13.04 -5.51
N THR A 35 -19.66 -14.09 -5.10
CA THR A 35 -20.35 -14.98 -6.05
C THR A 35 -21.82 -14.60 -6.24
N ARG A 36 -22.44 -15.18 -7.28
CA ARG A 36 -23.89 -15.02 -7.54
C ARG A 36 -24.74 -15.51 -6.38
N GLU A 37 -24.32 -16.59 -5.72
CA GLU A 37 -25.00 -17.19 -4.58
C GLU A 37 -24.92 -16.28 -3.35
N MET A 38 -23.80 -15.57 -3.16
CA MET A 38 -23.67 -14.55 -2.10
C MET A 38 -24.59 -13.36 -2.35
N LEU A 39 -24.70 -12.89 -3.60
CA LEU A 39 -25.66 -11.83 -3.95
C LEU A 39 -27.11 -12.29 -3.78
N ALA A 40 -27.43 -13.52 -4.18
CA ALA A 40 -28.74 -14.10 -3.96
C ALA A 40 -29.05 -14.26 -2.46
N ALA A 41 -28.05 -14.58 -1.64
CA ALA A 41 -28.20 -14.61 -0.19
C ALA A 41 -28.47 -13.21 0.38
N ALA A 42 -27.71 -12.20 -0.04
CA ALA A 42 -27.93 -10.82 0.38
C ALA A 42 -29.33 -10.31 0.02
N SER A 43 -29.84 -10.67 -1.17
CA SER A 43 -31.21 -10.36 -1.60
C SER A 43 -32.25 -11.05 -0.71
N ARG A 44 -32.09 -12.35 -0.42
CA ARG A 44 -32.99 -13.10 0.47
C ARG A 44 -32.99 -12.58 1.92
N THR A 45 -31.89 -11.98 2.36
CA THR A 45 -31.75 -11.42 3.71
C THR A 45 -31.90 -9.90 3.75
N ALA A 46 -32.41 -9.26 2.68
CA ALA A 46 -32.56 -7.81 2.64
C ALA A 46 -33.46 -7.29 3.76
N ASP A 47 -34.55 -8.00 4.04
CA ASP A 47 -35.48 -7.73 5.14
C ASP A 47 -36.13 -9.04 5.63
N LEU A 48 -35.31 -9.93 6.17
CA LEU A 48 -35.75 -11.24 6.68
C LEU A 48 -35.96 -11.16 8.20
N GLU A 49 -37.15 -11.51 8.67
CA GLU A 49 -37.49 -11.50 10.10
C GLU A 49 -36.51 -12.34 10.93
N GLY A 50 -36.05 -11.80 12.06
CA GLY A 50 -35.03 -12.42 12.90
C GLY A 50 -33.59 -12.37 12.36
N SER A 51 -33.34 -11.62 11.28
CA SER A 51 -32.00 -11.33 10.75
C SER A 51 -31.77 -9.82 10.68
N PRO A 52 -30.51 -9.33 10.79
CA PRO A 52 -30.18 -7.96 10.43
C PRO A 52 -30.61 -7.65 8.98
N LYS A 53 -31.06 -6.42 8.74
CA LYS A 53 -31.39 -5.92 7.40
C LYS A 53 -30.11 -5.75 6.59
N VAL A 54 -30.11 -6.27 5.37
CA VAL A 54 -28.93 -6.25 4.49
C VAL A 54 -29.15 -5.30 3.32
N ARG A 55 -28.20 -4.39 3.11
CA ARG A 55 -28.14 -3.54 1.92
C ARG A 55 -26.77 -3.67 1.27
N VAL A 56 -26.76 -4.05 -0.01
CA VAL A 56 -25.54 -4.01 -0.83
C VAL A 56 -25.29 -2.56 -1.25
N GLY A 57 -24.09 -2.05 -1.00
CA GLY A 57 -23.72 -0.66 -1.29
C GLY A 57 -22.22 -0.46 -1.30
N SER A 58 -21.79 0.78 -1.57
CA SER A 58 -20.39 1.16 -1.50
C SER A 58 -19.95 1.44 -0.06
N ALA A 59 -18.64 1.33 0.20
CA ALA A 59 -18.05 1.75 1.46
C ALA A 59 -18.34 3.23 1.75
N GLU A 60 -18.32 4.10 0.73
CA GLU A 60 -18.69 5.51 0.83
C GLU A 60 -20.10 5.68 1.41
N SER A 61 -21.10 4.97 0.85
CA SER A 61 -22.49 5.06 1.32
C SER A 61 -22.68 4.57 2.76
N PHE A 62 -21.80 3.67 3.24
CA PHE A 62 -21.76 3.26 4.63
C PHE A 62 -21.20 4.37 5.52
N PHE A 63 -20.04 4.94 5.16
CA PHE A 63 -19.41 6.00 5.97
C PHE A 63 -20.27 7.26 6.05
N THR A 64 -20.91 7.69 4.95
CA THR A 64 -21.87 8.82 5.00
C THR A 64 -22.99 8.58 6.00
N GLN A 65 -23.50 7.35 6.12
CA GLN A 65 -24.55 7.01 7.08
C GLN A 65 -24.01 6.89 8.51
N ALA A 66 -22.83 6.28 8.69
CA ALA A 66 -22.22 6.11 10.00
C ALA A 66 -21.90 7.46 10.66
N GLU A 67 -21.40 8.43 9.89
CA GLU A 67 -21.11 9.79 10.35
C GLU A 67 -22.37 10.52 10.84
N GLN A 68 -23.54 10.28 10.24
CA GLN A 68 -24.80 10.87 10.68
C GLN A 68 -25.32 10.25 11.97
N GLY A 69 -25.02 8.96 12.21
CA GLY A 69 -25.58 8.17 13.31
C GLY A 69 -24.72 8.12 14.58
N TYR A 70 -23.43 8.47 14.51
CA TYR A 70 -22.48 8.25 15.59
C TYR A 70 -21.78 9.56 16.02
N ALA A 71 -22.45 10.36 16.85
CA ALA A 71 -22.00 11.73 17.20
C ALA A 71 -20.75 11.79 18.10
N ALA A 72 -20.50 10.77 18.93
CA ALA A 72 -19.38 10.74 19.88
C ALA A 72 -18.50 9.50 19.65
N LEU A 73 -17.71 9.53 18.58
CA LEU A 73 -16.80 8.44 18.21
C LEU A 73 -15.70 8.23 19.26
N PRO A 74 -15.28 6.99 19.53
CA PRO A 74 -14.10 6.72 20.33
C PRO A 74 -12.85 7.29 19.67
N ILE A 75 -11.93 7.82 20.48
CA ILE A 75 -10.67 8.41 20.01
C ILE A 75 -9.53 7.44 20.30
N TRP A 76 -8.77 7.09 19.26
CA TRP A 76 -7.49 6.38 19.38
C TRP A 76 -6.34 7.37 19.20
N VAL A 77 -5.37 7.37 20.11
CA VAL A 77 -4.19 8.26 20.04
C VAL A 77 -2.93 7.41 19.83
N GLY A 78 -2.21 7.69 18.74
CA GLY A 78 -0.97 6.99 18.39
C GLY A 78 -1.18 5.83 17.41
N GLU A 79 -0.26 4.86 17.44
CA GLU A 79 -0.29 3.70 16.55
C GLU A 79 -1.39 2.70 16.94
N MET A 80 -2.12 2.18 15.95
CA MET A 80 -2.96 0.99 16.13
C MET A 80 -2.07 -0.25 16.09
N TYR A 81 -1.42 -0.53 17.21
CA TYR A 81 -0.46 -1.63 17.31
C TYR A 81 -1.14 -2.99 17.13
N LEU A 82 -0.70 -3.74 16.13
CA LEU A 82 -1.14 -5.11 15.91
C LEU A 82 -0.20 -6.08 16.63
N GLU A 83 -0.69 -6.75 17.67
CA GLU A 83 0.14 -7.64 18.51
C GLU A 83 0.59 -8.93 17.78
N LEU A 84 -0.02 -9.24 16.65
CA LEU A 84 0.22 -10.44 15.83
C LEU A 84 1.30 -10.20 14.76
N HIS A 85 1.77 -11.30 14.13
CA HIS A 85 2.66 -11.29 12.96
C HIS A 85 4.00 -10.55 13.10
N ARG A 86 4.52 -10.35 14.33
CA ARG A 86 5.77 -9.61 14.58
C ARG A 86 7.03 -10.19 13.90
N GLY A 87 7.01 -11.48 13.53
CA GLY A 87 8.09 -12.10 12.76
C GLY A 87 8.36 -11.39 11.42
N THR A 88 7.33 -10.73 10.87
CA THR A 88 7.44 -9.95 9.63
C THR A 88 8.42 -8.78 9.70
N TYR A 89 8.74 -8.27 10.89
CA TYR A 89 9.72 -7.19 11.03
C TYR A 89 11.15 -7.65 10.77
N THR A 90 11.45 -8.95 10.93
CA THR A 90 12.82 -9.49 10.88
C THR A 90 13.06 -10.49 9.75
N SER A 91 12.01 -11.16 9.25
CA SER A 91 12.12 -12.09 8.11
C SER A 91 12.62 -11.38 6.84
N GLN A 92 13.15 -12.14 5.87
CA GLN A 92 13.52 -11.60 4.54
C GLN A 92 14.38 -10.32 4.60
N ALA A 93 15.47 -10.36 5.37
CA ALA A 93 16.33 -9.20 5.61
C ALA A 93 16.87 -8.56 4.32
N GLN A 94 17.15 -9.36 3.28
CA GLN A 94 17.63 -8.84 2.00
C GLN A 94 16.57 -8.05 1.24
N THR A 95 15.31 -8.49 1.27
CA THR A 95 14.16 -7.74 0.74
C THR A 95 14.03 -6.38 1.45
N LYS A 96 14.11 -6.37 2.79
CA LYS A 96 14.03 -5.13 3.58
C LYS A 96 15.20 -4.17 3.32
N ARG A 97 16.43 -4.72 3.18
CA ARG A 97 17.61 -3.95 2.80
C ARG A 97 17.46 -3.35 1.40
N GLY A 98 16.96 -4.12 0.44
CA GLY A 98 16.63 -3.68 -0.90
C GLY A 98 15.65 -2.50 -0.87
N ASN A 99 14.54 -2.64 -0.15
CA ASN A 99 13.55 -1.58 0.03
C ASN A 99 14.17 -0.30 0.58
N ARG A 100 14.89 -0.41 1.70
CA ARG A 100 15.50 0.75 2.37
C ARG A 100 16.48 1.49 1.44
N ARG A 101 17.31 0.74 0.71
CA ARG A 101 18.24 1.33 -0.26
C ARG A 101 17.50 2.02 -1.39
N SER A 102 16.47 1.38 -1.95
CA SER A 102 15.65 1.97 -3.02
C SER A 102 14.93 3.25 -2.60
N GLU A 103 14.39 3.32 -1.37
CA GLU A 103 13.79 4.55 -0.83
C GLU A 103 14.80 5.70 -0.77
N HIS A 104 16.04 5.42 -0.36
CA HIS A 104 17.09 6.44 -0.26
C HIS A 104 17.53 6.90 -1.65
N LEU A 105 17.76 5.95 -2.56
CA LEU A 105 18.13 6.25 -3.93
C LEU A 105 17.02 7.00 -4.68
N LEU A 106 15.74 6.72 -4.43
CA LEU A 106 14.63 7.47 -5.04
C LEU A 106 14.67 8.93 -4.61
N ARG A 107 14.82 9.18 -3.30
CA ARG A 107 14.96 10.54 -2.76
C ARG A 107 16.15 11.27 -3.37
N GLU A 108 17.30 10.62 -3.43
CA GLU A 108 18.52 11.19 -4.02
C GLU A 108 18.36 11.46 -5.52
N ALA A 109 17.80 10.52 -6.27
CA ALA A 109 17.57 10.67 -7.70
C ALA A 109 16.61 11.83 -8.00
N GLU A 110 15.50 11.95 -7.27
CA GLU A 110 14.58 13.08 -7.44
C GLU A 110 15.26 14.41 -7.11
N LEU A 111 16.00 14.48 -6.00
CA LEU A 111 16.73 15.68 -5.60
C LEU A 111 17.73 16.14 -6.68
N TRP A 112 18.60 15.24 -7.14
CA TRP A 112 19.65 15.59 -8.07
C TRP A 112 19.13 15.84 -9.49
N CYS A 113 18.19 15.02 -9.96
CA CYS A 113 17.57 15.25 -11.27
C CYS A 113 16.80 16.57 -11.30
N ALA A 114 16.06 16.93 -10.24
CA ALA A 114 15.36 18.21 -10.18
C ALA A 114 16.35 19.38 -10.13
N THR A 115 17.43 19.24 -9.37
CA THR A 115 18.50 20.25 -9.29
C THR A 115 19.16 20.46 -10.65
N ALA A 116 19.53 19.39 -11.35
CA ALA A 116 20.10 19.45 -12.70
C ALA A 116 19.15 20.10 -13.70
N ALA A 117 17.87 19.71 -13.71
CA ALA A 117 16.87 20.27 -14.62
C ALA A 117 16.70 21.80 -14.44
N VAL A 118 16.78 22.30 -13.21
CA VAL A 118 16.66 23.74 -12.91
C VAL A 118 17.97 24.50 -13.16
N ARG A 119 19.13 23.89 -12.86
CA ARG A 119 20.42 24.60 -12.80
C ARG A 119 21.24 24.49 -14.08
N SER A 120 21.05 23.46 -14.90
CA SER A 120 21.89 23.21 -16.07
C SER A 120 21.45 23.99 -17.33
N GLY A 121 20.64 25.05 -17.18
CA GLY A 121 20.30 25.94 -18.29
C GLY A 121 19.59 25.26 -19.47
N GLY A 122 18.86 24.17 -19.22
CA GLY A 122 18.16 23.38 -20.23
C GLY A 122 18.98 22.23 -20.84
N SER A 123 20.23 22.02 -20.43
CA SER A 123 21.04 20.89 -20.93
C SER A 123 20.70 19.53 -20.28
N PHE A 124 19.80 19.53 -19.29
CA PHE A 124 19.33 18.33 -18.62
C PHE A 124 17.80 18.36 -18.53
N GLU A 125 17.15 17.32 -19.05
CA GLU A 125 15.71 17.13 -18.95
C GLU A 125 15.38 16.26 -17.73
N TYR A 126 14.40 16.67 -16.93
CA TYR A 126 13.97 15.88 -15.77
C TYR A 126 13.37 14.53 -16.23
N PRO A 127 13.91 13.37 -15.80
CA PRO A 127 13.54 12.05 -16.30
C PRO A 127 12.24 11.53 -15.63
N ALA A 128 11.14 12.29 -15.74
CA ALA A 128 9.88 12.02 -15.05
C ALA A 128 9.31 10.62 -15.34
N ALA A 129 9.37 10.19 -16.60
CA ALA A 129 8.83 8.90 -17.02
C ALA A 129 9.59 7.73 -16.37
N GLU A 130 10.92 7.82 -16.31
CA GLU A 130 11.75 6.77 -15.75
C GLU A 130 11.67 6.73 -14.23
N LEU A 131 11.69 7.89 -13.56
CA LEU A 131 11.46 7.97 -12.11
C LEU A 131 10.08 7.40 -11.73
N LYS A 132 9.04 7.72 -12.50
CA LYS A 132 7.69 7.15 -12.29
C LYS A 132 7.68 5.63 -12.46
N ARG A 133 8.42 5.09 -13.43
CA ARG A 133 8.56 3.64 -13.63
C ARG A 133 9.25 2.98 -12.43
N LEU A 134 10.35 3.56 -11.96
CA LEU A 134 11.12 3.06 -10.82
C LEU A 134 10.33 3.15 -9.50
N TRP A 135 9.62 4.26 -9.26
CA TRP A 135 8.69 4.40 -8.13
C TRP A 135 7.64 3.29 -8.11
N ARG A 136 6.97 3.06 -9.25
CA ARG A 136 5.96 1.99 -9.36
C ARG A 136 6.55 0.61 -9.05
N LEU A 137 7.78 0.36 -9.49
CA LEU A 137 8.45 -0.91 -9.21
C LEU A 137 8.81 -1.04 -7.72
N VAL A 138 9.25 0.03 -7.05
CA VAL A 138 9.45 0.01 -5.59
C VAL A 138 8.14 -0.25 -4.85
N LEU A 139 7.08 0.49 -5.20
CA LEU A 139 5.76 0.35 -4.56
C LEU A 139 5.15 -1.04 -4.76
N LEU A 140 5.40 -1.68 -5.91
CA LEU A 140 5.03 -3.08 -6.14
C LEU A 140 5.68 -4.00 -5.10
N GLN A 141 6.97 -3.81 -4.81
CA GLN A 141 7.68 -4.62 -3.82
C GLN A 141 7.28 -4.29 -2.37
N GLN A 142 6.61 -3.16 -2.12
CA GLN A 142 6.09 -2.76 -0.81
C GLN A 142 4.73 -3.38 -0.47
N PHE A 143 4.21 -4.28 -1.30
CA PHE A 143 2.97 -4.99 -1.00
C PHE A 143 3.07 -5.74 0.35
N HIS A 144 1.94 -5.82 1.06
CA HIS A 144 1.90 -6.28 2.46
C HIS A 144 2.30 -7.74 2.67
N ASP A 145 2.35 -8.55 1.60
CA ASP A 145 2.91 -9.91 1.69
C ASP A 145 4.35 -10.03 1.17
N ILE A 146 4.82 -9.02 0.43
CA ILE A 146 6.17 -9.02 -0.17
C ILE A 146 7.16 -8.42 0.84
N LEU A 147 7.01 -7.15 1.21
CA LEU A 147 7.95 -6.46 2.09
C LEU A 147 8.00 -7.06 3.51
N PRO A 148 6.84 -7.38 4.13
CA PRO A 148 6.80 -8.07 5.42
C PRO A 148 7.40 -9.48 5.38
N GLY A 149 7.59 -10.09 4.20
CA GLY A 149 8.27 -11.37 4.09
C GLY A 149 7.40 -12.58 4.41
N SER A 150 6.11 -12.53 4.05
CA SER A 150 5.12 -13.60 4.26
C SER A 150 4.75 -14.36 2.98
N SER A 151 5.43 -14.08 1.86
CA SER A 151 5.23 -14.78 0.59
C SER A 151 6.11 -16.03 0.44
N ILE A 152 5.84 -16.81 -0.62
CA ILE A 152 6.70 -17.94 -1.00
C ILE A 152 8.08 -17.48 -1.49
N ALA A 153 9.06 -18.37 -1.44
CA ALA A 153 10.46 -18.08 -1.80
C ALA A 153 10.63 -17.43 -3.19
N TRP A 154 9.83 -17.86 -4.18
CA TRP A 154 9.89 -17.32 -5.54
C TRP A 154 9.58 -15.81 -5.60
N VAL A 155 8.63 -15.33 -4.78
CA VAL A 155 8.28 -13.90 -4.72
C VAL A 155 9.44 -13.07 -4.18
N HIS A 156 10.19 -13.59 -3.20
CA HIS A 156 11.36 -12.90 -2.65
C HIS A 156 12.54 -12.88 -3.62
N GLN A 157 12.76 -13.97 -4.36
CA GLN A 157 13.74 -13.99 -5.44
C GLN A 157 13.40 -12.97 -6.54
N ASP A 158 12.11 -12.77 -6.85
CA ASP A 158 11.66 -11.73 -7.77
C ASP A 158 11.90 -10.33 -7.22
N ALA A 159 11.54 -10.11 -5.95
CA ALA A 159 11.75 -8.84 -5.28
C ALA A 159 13.21 -8.41 -5.23
N GLU A 160 14.12 -9.32 -4.88
CA GLU A 160 15.55 -9.03 -4.82
C GLU A 160 16.13 -8.67 -6.20
N ARG A 161 15.70 -9.37 -7.27
CA ARG A 161 16.08 -9.01 -8.64
C ARG A 161 15.55 -7.63 -9.03
N ASN A 162 14.30 -7.33 -8.68
CA ASN A 162 13.70 -6.01 -8.97
C ASN A 162 14.42 -4.89 -8.20
N TYR A 163 14.77 -5.09 -6.92
CA TYR A 163 15.53 -4.11 -6.15
C TYR A 163 16.94 -3.87 -6.73
N ALA A 164 17.61 -4.90 -7.23
CA ALA A 164 18.89 -4.73 -7.91
C ALA A 164 18.75 -3.88 -9.19
N ALA A 165 17.73 -4.14 -10.01
CA ALA A 165 17.43 -3.35 -11.21
C ALA A 165 17.04 -1.90 -10.88
N ILE A 166 16.25 -1.69 -9.81
CA ILE A 166 15.91 -0.36 -9.30
C ILE A 166 17.17 0.40 -8.90
N GLY A 167 18.05 -0.24 -8.13
CA GLY A 167 19.29 0.36 -7.67
C GLY A 167 20.15 0.84 -8.84
N ALA A 168 20.39 -0.03 -9.82
CA ALA A 168 21.16 0.32 -11.01
C ALA A 168 20.53 1.47 -11.82
N GLY A 169 19.20 1.46 -11.98
CA GLY A 169 18.48 2.53 -12.67
C GLY A 169 18.61 3.88 -11.97
N LEU A 170 18.40 3.92 -10.66
CA LEU A 170 18.48 5.15 -9.87
C LEU A 170 19.90 5.70 -9.79
N GLU A 171 20.91 4.84 -9.58
CA GLU A 171 22.31 5.24 -9.60
C GLU A 171 22.72 5.81 -10.98
N GLY A 172 22.19 5.23 -12.07
CA GLY A 172 22.36 5.79 -13.41
C GLY A 172 21.78 7.19 -13.55
N LEU A 173 20.55 7.43 -13.07
CA LEU A 173 19.92 8.75 -13.10
C LEU A 173 20.68 9.77 -12.24
N ILE A 174 21.10 9.38 -11.04
CA ILE A 174 21.92 10.22 -10.15
C ILE A 174 23.23 10.59 -10.85
N GLY A 175 23.90 9.62 -11.49
CA GLY A 175 25.14 9.85 -12.23
C GLY A 175 24.97 10.83 -13.41
N GLN A 176 23.88 10.71 -14.16
CA GLN A 176 23.57 11.64 -15.25
C GLN A 176 23.31 13.06 -14.74
N ALA A 177 22.52 13.20 -13.67
CA ALA A 177 22.27 14.49 -13.05
C ALA A 177 23.54 15.12 -12.47
N ALA A 178 24.39 14.31 -11.83
CA ALA A 178 25.68 14.74 -11.31
C ALA A 178 26.62 15.24 -12.42
N ALA A 179 26.72 14.50 -13.53
CA ALA A 179 27.53 14.91 -14.68
C ALA A 179 27.04 16.24 -15.27
N ALA A 180 25.72 16.42 -15.39
CA ALA A 180 25.13 17.67 -15.88
C ALA A 180 25.33 18.88 -14.94
N LEU A 181 25.53 18.65 -13.66
CA LEU A 181 25.76 19.70 -12.66
C LEU A 181 27.24 20.05 -12.48
N LEU A 182 28.12 19.04 -12.50
CA LEU A 182 29.52 19.17 -12.13
C LEU A 182 30.44 19.35 -13.34
N GLY A 183 30.06 18.82 -14.51
CA GLY A 183 30.92 18.77 -15.69
C GLY A 183 32.17 17.90 -15.50
N ASP A 184 33.05 17.92 -16.49
CA ASP A 184 34.31 17.17 -16.45
C ASP A 184 35.39 17.93 -15.67
N GLY A 185 36.17 17.23 -14.85
CA GLY A 185 37.30 17.83 -14.16
C GLY A 185 38.00 16.90 -13.14
N PRO A 186 39.18 17.29 -12.64
CA PRO A 186 39.95 16.47 -11.71
C PRO A 186 39.46 16.54 -10.26
N ARG A 187 38.48 17.41 -9.95
CA ARG A 187 37.99 17.61 -8.59
C ARG A 187 36.94 16.56 -8.24
N THR A 188 37.19 15.81 -7.18
CA THR A 188 36.22 14.87 -6.61
C THR A 188 35.16 15.62 -5.79
N PHE A 189 33.90 15.25 -5.97
CA PHE A 189 32.78 15.74 -5.17
C PHE A 189 32.09 14.59 -4.44
N LEU A 190 31.57 14.87 -3.26
CA LEU A 190 30.62 14.02 -2.55
C LEU A 190 29.25 14.68 -2.65
N LEU A 191 28.28 13.97 -3.19
CA LEU A 191 26.88 14.41 -3.26
C LEU A 191 26.20 14.05 -1.94
N ASN A 192 25.60 15.03 -1.27
CA ASN A 192 24.95 14.89 0.04
C ASN A 192 23.51 15.39 0.06
#